data_AF-A0A1B6F467-F1
#
_entry.id   AF-A0A1B6F467-F1
#
_cell.length_a   1.000
_cell.length_b   1.000
_cell.length_c   1.000
_cell.angle_alpha   90.00
_cell.angle_beta   90.00
_cell.angle_gamma   90.00
#
_symmetry.space_group_name_H-M   'P 1'
#
loop_
_entity.id
_entity.type
_entity.pdbx_description
1 polymer ?
#
loop_
_entity_poly.entity_id
_entity_poly.type
_entity_poly.pdbx_seq_one_letter_code
_entity_poly.pdbx_strand_id
1 'polypeptide(L)'
;MNMEMEPPSNLDPDLVTRSLNFHGQLLQKTWEAERGEGDLQKHNVNNLDFAIYSQRQKHLSFQDRGKRLKLHQFISKRANVLFDTSLIEKDKASPPASEPGHYALLPAFETFLNLDKTSRTQHFLQCLRPKDVIISSITHKANSGLSLKVLCLDGECARSVSDLNIKAFCPTSNLISAVDKKRSDSMLG
;
A
#
# COMPACT_ATOMS: atom_id res chain seq x y z
N MET A 1 -29.37 -17.39 -29.38
CA MET A 1 -29.22 -17.17 -27.92
C MET A 1 -27.76 -17.37 -27.62
N ASN A 2 -26.99 -16.29 -27.58
CA ASN A 2 -25.57 -16.36 -27.24
C ASN A 2 -25.49 -16.44 -25.72
N MET A 3 -25.09 -17.60 -25.19
CA MET A 3 -24.59 -17.68 -23.83
C MET A 3 -23.26 -16.95 -23.83
N GLU A 4 -23.26 -15.71 -23.33
CA GLU A 4 -22.04 -15.09 -22.85
C GLU A 4 -21.52 -15.99 -21.72
N MET A 5 -20.54 -16.81 -22.07
CA MET A 5 -19.81 -17.62 -21.11
C MET A 5 -18.96 -16.62 -20.31
N GLU A 6 -19.45 -16.25 -19.12
CA GLU A 6 -18.71 -15.44 -18.17
C GLU A 6 -17.29 -16.02 -18.04
N PRO A 7 -16.24 -15.20 -18.20
CA PRO A 7 -14.88 -15.68 -18.08
C PRO A 7 -14.67 -16.34 -16.70
N PRO A 8 -13.83 -17.38 -16.61
CA PRO A 8 -13.56 -18.03 -15.33
C PRO A 8 -13.15 -16.98 -14.31
N SER A 9 -13.87 -16.92 -13.20
CA SER A 9 -13.74 -15.87 -12.20
C SER A 9 -12.38 -15.97 -11.51
N ASN A 10 -11.45 -15.12 -11.92
CA ASN A 10 -10.09 -15.09 -11.41
C ASN A 10 -10.00 -14.22 -10.14
N LEU A 11 -10.76 -14.60 -9.10
CA LEU A 11 -10.74 -13.90 -7.82
C LEU A 11 -9.49 -14.26 -7.02
N ASP A 12 -8.83 -13.23 -6.49
CA ASP A 12 -7.75 -13.37 -5.53
C ASP A 12 -8.32 -13.80 -4.15
N PRO A 13 -7.97 -15.01 -3.67
CA PRO A 13 -8.50 -15.53 -2.41
C PRO A 13 -8.04 -14.72 -1.19
N ASP A 14 -6.84 -14.13 -1.22
CA ASP A 14 -6.29 -13.37 -0.12
C ASP A 14 -7.01 -12.02 0.02
N LEU A 15 -7.30 -11.35 -1.09
CA LEU A 15 -8.07 -10.11 -1.08
C LEU A 15 -9.51 -10.32 -0.58
N VAL A 16 -10.15 -11.40 -1.04
CA VAL A 16 -11.50 -11.78 -0.55
C VAL A 16 -11.45 -12.10 0.95
N THR A 17 -10.46 -12.87 1.40
CA THR A 17 -10.25 -13.21 2.82
C THR A 17 -10.07 -11.96 3.68
N ARG A 18 -9.24 -11.00 3.25
CA ARG A 18 -9.03 -9.73 3.95
C ARG A 18 -10.32 -8.92 4.04
N SER A 19 -11.08 -8.84 2.94
CA SER A 19 -12.36 -8.12 2.90
C SER A 19 -13.36 -8.71 3.90
N LEU A 20 -13.51 -10.04 3.92
CA LEU A 20 -14.38 -10.74 4.85
C LEU A 20 -13.96 -10.56 6.31
N ASN A 21 -12.66 -10.71 6.62
CA ASN A 21 -12.15 -10.52 7.98
C ASN A 21 -12.33 -9.08 8.48
N PHE A 22 -12.30 -8.09 7.58
CA PHE A 22 -12.53 -6.68 7.92
C PHE A 22 -14.01 -6.34 8.15
N HIS A 23 -14.91 -6.92 7.35
CA HIS A 23 -16.33 -6.60 7.37
C HIS A 23 -17.19 -7.54 8.23
N GLY A 24 -16.65 -8.70 8.62
CA GLY A 24 -17.29 -9.66 9.52
C GLY A 24 -18.31 -10.56 8.83
N GLN A 25 -19.00 -11.35 9.66
CA GLN A 25 -20.02 -12.31 9.23
C GLN A 25 -21.16 -11.69 8.40
N LEU A 26 -21.43 -10.39 8.55
CA LEU A 26 -22.50 -9.74 7.78
C LEU A 26 -22.15 -9.70 6.28
N LEU A 27 -20.88 -9.45 5.93
CA LEU A 27 -20.45 -9.53 4.53
C LEU A 27 -20.47 -10.99 4.04
N GLN A 28 -20.04 -11.94 4.87
CA GLN A 28 -20.09 -13.37 4.51
C GLN A 28 -21.53 -13.81 4.15
N LYS A 29 -22.52 -13.48 4.99
CA LYS A 29 -23.92 -13.78 4.70
C LYS A 29 -24.43 -13.07 3.46
N THR A 30 -24.02 -11.83 3.25
CA THR A 30 -24.39 -11.07 2.03
C THR A 30 -23.75 -11.69 0.79
N TRP A 31 -22.53 -12.22 0.91
CA TRP A 31 -21.84 -12.93 -0.16
C TRP A 31 -22.56 -14.21 -0.54
N GLU A 32 -22.87 -15.07 0.44
CA GLU A 32 -23.60 -16.32 0.23
C GLU A 32 -25.00 -16.06 -0.36
N ALA A 33 -25.68 -14.99 0.06
CA ALA A 33 -26.98 -14.61 -0.49
C ALA A 33 -26.92 -14.14 -1.95
N GLU A 34 -25.85 -13.45 -2.36
CA GLU A 34 -25.71 -12.87 -3.71
C GLU A 34 -25.01 -13.81 -4.70
N ARG A 35 -24.10 -14.67 -4.22
CA ARG A 35 -23.24 -15.53 -5.06
C ARG A 35 -23.47 -17.03 -4.83
N GLY A 36 -24.28 -17.39 -3.85
CA GLY A 36 -24.61 -18.76 -3.50
C GLY A 36 -23.73 -19.34 -2.38
N GLU A 37 -24.32 -20.26 -1.63
CA GLU A 37 -23.62 -21.03 -0.61
C GLU A 37 -22.50 -21.88 -1.27
N GLY A 38 -21.29 -21.79 -0.72
CA GLY A 38 -20.11 -22.51 -1.23
C GLY A 38 -19.26 -21.75 -2.26
N ASP A 39 -19.65 -20.55 -2.71
CA ASP A 39 -18.81 -19.75 -3.63
C ASP A 39 -17.43 -19.43 -3.03
N LEU A 40 -17.38 -19.10 -1.73
CA LEU A 40 -16.13 -18.86 -1.00
C LEU A 40 -15.22 -20.10 -0.99
N GLN A 41 -15.80 -21.28 -0.78
CA GLN A 41 -15.04 -22.55 -0.78
C GLN A 41 -14.50 -22.87 -2.18
N LYS A 42 -15.28 -22.60 -3.24
CA LYS A 42 -14.81 -22.75 -4.64
C LYS A 42 -13.59 -21.88 -4.93
N HIS A 43 -13.52 -20.71 -4.31
CA HIS A 43 -12.41 -19.78 -4.42
C HIS A 43 -11.33 -19.98 -3.35
N ASN A 44 -11.27 -21.12 -2.66
CA ASN A 44 -10.28 -21.43 -1.62
C ASN A 44 -10.24 -20.44 -0.43
N VAL A 45 -11.34 -19.74 -0.16
CA VAL A 45 -11.48 -18.83 0.98
C VAL A 45 -12.02 -19.61 2.19
N ASN A 46 -11.10 -20.15 3.00
CA ASN A 46 -11.45 -21.08 4.09
C ASN A 46 -11.06 -20.58 5.48
N ASN A 47 -10.09 -19.66 5.60
CA ASN A 47 -9.52 -19.25 6.88
C ASN A 47 -9.99 -17.84 7.29
N LEU A 48 -11.22 -17.76 7.79
CA LEU A 48 -11.79 -16.52 8.35
C LEU A 48 -11.72 -16.54 9.89
N ASP A 49 -11.10 -15.52 10.49
CA ASP A 49 -10.97 -15.38 11.94
C ASP A 49 -11.75 -14.19 12.52
N PHE A 50 -12.12 -13.22 11.67
CA PHE A 50 -12.82 -11.99 12.03
C PHE A 50 -12.20 -11.18 13.19
N ALA A 51 -10.91 -11.37 13.49
CA ALA A 51 -10.25 -10.69 14.61
C ALA A 51 -10.25 -9.17 14.43
N ILE A 52 -9.99 -8.71 13.20
CA ILE A 52 -10.02 -7.30 12.82
C ILE A 52 -11.43 -6.71 12.99
N TYR A 53 -12.45 -7.43 12.54
CA TYR A 53 -13.84 -7.02 12.73
C TYR A 53 -14.19 -6.87 14.22
N SER A 54 -13.80 -7.83 15.06
CA SER A 54 -14.07 -7.82 16.51
C SER A 54 -13.47 -6.59 17.21
N GLN A 55 -12.28 -6.16 16.81
CA GLN A 55 -11.66 -4.93 17.32
C GLN A 55 -12.42 -3.67 16.89
N ARG A 56 -12.94 -3.65 15.65
CA ARG A 56 -13.56 -2.47 15.05
C ARG A 56 -15.04 -2.32 15.36
N GLN A 57 -15.75 -3.39 15.71
CA GLN A 57 -17.20 -3.37 15.90
C GLN A 57 -17.68 -2.30 16.90
N LYS A 58 -16.84 -1.96 17.89
CA LYS A 58 -17.11 -0.91 18.89
C LYS A 58 -17.28 0.48 18.28
N HIS A 59 -16.72 0.71 17.09
CA HIS A 59 -16.76 1.99 16.38
C HIS A 59 -17.83 1.99 15.26
N LEU A 60 -18.61 0.91 15.10
CA LEU A 60 -19.64 0.82 14.07
C LEU A 60 -20.97 1.38 14.58
N SER A 61 -21.28 2.62 14.18
CA SER A 61 -22.53 3.28 14.54
C SER A 61 -23.76 2.58 13.93
N PHE A 62 -24.87 2.59 14.67
CA PHE A 62 -26.16 2.13 14.17
C PHE A 62 -26.65 2.97 12.99
N GLN A 63 -26.36 4.28 12.98
CA GLN A 63 -26.78 5.20 11.91
C GLN A 63 -26.21 4.82 10.55
N ASP A 64 -25.03 4.19 10.51
CA ASP A 64 -24.37 3.77 9.27
C ASP A 64 -24.72 2.33 8.85
N ARG A 65 -25.62 1.64 9.57
CA ARG A 65 -26.01 0.25 9.25
C ARG A 65 -26.52 0.10 7.81
N GLY A 66 -27.37 1.01 7.34
CA GLY A 66 -27.91 0.96 5.98
C GLY A 66 -26.84 1.19 4.90
N LYS A 67 -25.91 2.12 5.13
CA LYS A 67 -24.78 2.37 4.22
C LYS A 67 -23.87 1.14 4.14
N ARG A 68 -23.56 0.54 5.29
CA ARG A 68 -22.74 -0.68 5.38
C ARG A 68 -23.39 -1.86 4.65
N LEU A 69 -24.71 -2.03 4.76
CA LEU A 69 -25.41 -3.07 4.00
C LEU A 69 -25.28 -2.87 2.48
N LYS A 70 -25.47 -1.64 1.99
CA LYS A 70 -25.28 -1.32 0.56
C LYS A 70 -23.84 -1.56 0.11
N LEU A 71 -22.86 -1.22 0.95
CA LEU A 71 -21.45 -1.50 0.69
C LEU A 71 -21.20 -3.01 0.59
N HIS A 72 -21.76 -3.82 1.51
CA HIS A 72 -21.62 -5.27 1.45
C HIS A 72 -22.22 -5.86 0.19
N GLN A 73 -23.41 -5.40 -0.22
CA GLN A 73 -24.02 -5.81 -1.50
C GLN A 73 -23.16 -5.42 -2.70
N PHE A 74 -22.60 -4.20 -2.70
CA PHE A 74 -21.70 -3.75 -3.75
C PHE A 74 -20.46 -4.65 -3.85
N ILE A 75 -19.82 -4.96 -2.71
CA ILE A 75 -18.64 -5.83 -2.65
C ILE A 75 -18.97 -7.20 -3.24
N SER A 76 -20.04 -7.85 -2.79
CA SER A 76 -20.43 -9.18 -3.28
C SER A 76 -20.76 -9.17 -4.77
N LYS A 77 -21.55 -8.18 -5.24
CA LYS A 77 -21.97 -8.08 -6.66
C LYS A 77 -20.82 -7.75 -7.61
N ARG A 78 -19.84 -6.97 -7.15
CA ARG A 78 -18.69 -6.54 -7.96
C ARG A 78 -17.40 -7.29 -7.63
N ALA A 79 -17.49 -8.38 -6.88
CA ALA A 79 -16.33 -9.15 -6.43
C ALA A 79 -15.40 -9.58 -7.57
N ASN A 80 -15.94 -10.01 -8.71
CA ASN A 80 -15.15 -10.42 -9.88
C ASN A 80 -14.29 -9.27 -10.43
N VAL A 81 -14.72 -8.01 -10.26
CA VAL A 81 -13.98 -6.82 -10.68
C VAL A 81 -13.08 -6.32 -9.57
N LEU A 82 -13.57 -6.31 -8.32
CA LEU A 82 -12.85 -5.76 -7.17
C LEU A 82 -11.65 -6.61 -6.74
N PHE A 83 -11.73 -7.92 -6.97
CA PHE A 83 -10.73 -8.89 -6.52
C PHE A 83 -10.10 -9.64 -7.69
N ASP A 84 -10.17 -9.10 -8.90
CA ASP A 84 -9.50 -9.68 -10.06
C ASP A 84 -7.97 -9.66 -9.85
N THR A 85 -7.33 -10.83 -9.96
CA THR A 85 -5.86 -10.95 -9.80
C THR A 85 -5.10 -10.11 -10.83
N SER A 86 -5.68 -9.83 -12.00
CA SER A 86 -5.06 -8.97 -13.04
C SER A 86 -4.86 -7.52 -12.60
N LEU A 87 -5.62 -7.05 -11.59
CA LEU A 87 -5.41 -5.72 -11.02
C LEU A 87 -4.08 -5.61 -10.26
N ILE A 88 -3.63 -6.71 -9.65
CA ILE A 88 -2.35 -6.76 -8.92
C ILE A 88 -1.18 -6.84 -9.91
N GLU A 89 -1.38 -7.50 -11.05
CA GLU A 89 -0.35 -7.64 -12.08
C GLU A 89 -0.09 -6.33 -12.84
N LYS A 90 -1.11 -5.49 -13.02
CA LYS A 90 -0.99 -4.18 -13.71
C LYS A 90 -0.13 -3.16 -12.96
N ASP A 91 0.00 -3.27 -11.64
CA ASP A 91 0.79 -2.33 -10.83
C ASP A 91 2.31 -2.50 -10.99
N LYS A 92 2.77 -3.51 -11.75
CA LYS A 92 4.19 -3.62 -12.14
C LYS A 92 4.56 -2.73 -13.32
N ALA A 93 3.59 -2.12 -14.00
CA ALA A 93 3.89 -1.11 -14.99
C ALA A 93 4.36 0.14 -14.25
N SER A 94 5.65 0.47 -14.38
CA SER A 94 6.15 1.78 -14.00
C SER A 94 5.22 2.85 -14.55
N PRO A 95 4.75 3.82 -13.75
CA PRO A 95 3.95 4.92 -14.28
C PRO A 95 4.70 5.48 -15.50
N PRO A 96 4.01 5.71 -16.63
CA PRO A 96 4.65 6.21 -17.84
C PRO A 96 5.44 7.46 -17.47
N ALA A 97 6.71 7.51 -17.91
CA ALA A 97 7.56 8.68 -17.74
C ALA A 97 6.78 9.89 -18.28
N SER A 98 6.38 10.76 -17.38
CA SER A 98 5.50 11.87 -17.72
C SER A 98 6.29 13.14 -17.73
N GLU A 99 5.91 14.00 -18.68
CA GLU A 99 6.34 15.38 -18.75
C GLU A 99 6.07 16.09 -17.40
N PRO A 100 7.07 16.78 -16.83
CA PRO A 100 6.89 17.60 -15.63
C PRO A 100 5.72 18.56 -15.78
N GLY A 101 4.83 18.63 -14.78
CA GLY A 101 3.72 19.59 -14.73
C GLY A 101 2.32 19.05 -15.09
N HIS A 102 2.19 17.78 -15.48
CA HIS A 102 0.89 17.16 -15.78
C HIS A 102 0.19 16.51 -14.57
N TYR A 103 0.80 16.55 -13.39
CA TYR A 103 0.23 16.03 -12.16
C TYR A 103 0.20 17.09 -11.08
N ALA A 104 -0.90 17.15 -10.33
CA ALA A 104 -0.88 17.81 -9.04
C ALA A 104 0.04 17.03 -8.10
N LEU A 105 0.91 17.74 -7.37
CA LEU A 105 1.62 17.18 -6.22
C LEU A 105 0.59 16.88 -5.14
N LEU A 106 -0.03 15.70 -5.19
CA LEU A 106 -1.00 15.29 -4.19
C LEU A 106 -0.26 15.04 -2.86
N PRO A 107 -0.73 15.62 -1.74
CA PRO A 107 -0.21 15.26 -0.43
C PRO A 107 -0.33 13.75 -0.20
N ALA A 108 0.53 13.20 0.66
CA ALA A 108 0.41 11.81 1.06
C ALA A 108 -1.02 11.54 1.60
N PHE A 109 -1.57 10.34 1.33
CA PHE A 109 -2.93 9.98 1.75
C PHE A 109 -3.18 10.24 3.25
N GLU A 110 -2.15 10.01 4.07
CA GLU A 110 -2.17 10.24 5.51
C GLU A 110 -2.42 11.71 5.90
N THR A 111 -2.18 12.68 5.02
CA THR A 111 -2.50 14.09 5.25
C THR A 111 -4.01 14.33 5.28
N PHE A 112 -4.80 13.47 4.62
CA PHE A 112 -6.26 13.56 4.61
C PHE A 112 -6.91 12.78 5.75
N LEU A 113 -6.16 11.85 6.36
CA LEU A 113 -6.56 11.22 7.59
C LEU A 113 -6.15 12.18 8.71
N ASN A 114 -7.08 12.63 9.55
CA ASN A 114 -6.77 13.50 10.72
C ASN A 114 -5.99 12.73 11.81
N LEU A 115 -4.89 12.07 11.44
CA LEU A 115 -3.98 11.34 12.28
C LEU A 115 -2.94 12.30 12.84
N ASP A 116 -2.63 12.13 14.12
CA ASP A 116 -1.57 12.89 14.74
C ASP A 116 -0.20 12.47 14.18
N LYS A 117 0.77 13.37 14.31
CA LYS A 117 2.13 13.17 13.81
C LYS A 117 2.81 11.93 14.38
N THR A 118 2.50 11.55 15.62
CA THR A 118 3.11 10.40 16.30
C THR A 118 2.65 9.10 15.67
N SER A 119 1.33 8.93 15.50
CA SER A 119 0.75 7.75 14.86
C SER A 119 1.28 7.55 13.44
N ARG A 120 1.38 8.64 12.66
CA ARG A 120 1.94 8.60 11.30
C ARG A 120 3.41 8.21 11.28
N THR A 121 4.20 8.73 12.22
CA THR A 121 5.62 8.37 12.35
C THR A 121 5.79 6.89 12.72
N GLN A 122 5.01 6.39 13.67
CA GLN A 122 5.04 4.98 14.05
C GLN A 122 4.65 4.07 12.88
N HIS A 123 3.58 4.42 12.16
CA HIS A 123 3.14 3.66 10.99
C HIS A 123 4.22 3.63 9.90
N PHE A 124 4.86 4.77 9.61
CA PHE A 124 5.97 4.82 8.66
C PHE A 124 7.11 3.89 9.07
N LEU A 125 7.54 3.93 10.34
CA LEU A 125 8.63 3.08 10.83
C LEU A 125 8.28 1.58 10.79
N GLN A 126 7.01 1.21 10.99
CA GLN A 126 6.53 -0.17 10.87
C GLN A 126 6.51 -0.67 9.42
N CYS A 127 6.40 0.24 8.45
CA CYS A 127 6.41 -0.11 7.03
C CYS A 127 7.82 -0.33 6.47
N LEU A 128 8.86 0.20 7.13
CA LEU A 128 10.25 0.07 6.67
C LEU A 128 10.74 -1.37 6.78
N ARG A 129 11.28 -1.89 5.69
CA ARG A 129 11.89 -3.22 5.59
C ARG A 129 13.36 -3.10 5.21
N PRO A 130 14.22 -4.06 5.63
CA PRO A 130 15.57 -4.14 5.12
C PRO A 130 15.57 -4.20 3.59
N LYS A 131 16.47 -3.44 2.95
CA LYS A 131 16.60 -3.23 1.48
C LYS A 131 15.65 -2.21 0.85
N ASP A 132 14.78 -1.55 1.62
CA ASP A 132 14.03 -0.41 1.10
C ASP A 132 14.97 0.79 0.81
N VAL A 133 14.62 1.60 -0.21
CA VAL A 133 15.41 2.76 -0.62
C VAL A 133 14.85 4.01 0.03
N ILE A 134 15.67 4.72 0.80
CA ILE A 134 15.28 5.96 1.47
C ILE A 134 15.95 7.14 0.79
N ILE A 135 15.14 8.08 0.31
CA ILE A 135 15.61 9.36 -0.22
C ILE A 135 15.59 10.37 0.93
N SER A 136 16.73 11.02 1.15
CA SER A 136 16.93 11.93 2.26
C SER A 136 17.80 13.12 1.90
N SER A 137 17.65 14.23 2.63
CA SER A 137 18.54 15.38 2.56
C SER A 137 19.58 15.29 3.66
N ILE A 138 20.84 15.56 3.33
CA ILE A 138 21.89 15.69 4.33
C ILE A 138 21.62 16.97 5.13
N THR A 139 21.56 16.85 6.44
CA THR A 139 21.37 17.98 7.37
C THR A 139 22.66 18.39 8.05
N HIS A 140 23.48 17.40 8.43
CA HIS A 140 24.77 17.65 9.08
C HIS A 140 25.78 16.56 8.72
N LYS A 141 27.03 16.95 8.49
CA LYS A 141 28.15 16.05 8.25
C LYS A 141 29.08 16.08 9.45
N ALA A 142 29.28 14.93 10.10
CA ALA A 142 30.18 14.75 11.22
C ALA A 142 31.26 13.70 10.89
N ASN A 143 32.31 13.64 11.71
CA ASN A 143 33.35 12.62 11.56
C ASN A 143 32.81 11.19 11.76
N SER A 144 31.78 11.05 12.59
CA SER A 144 31.10 9.78 12.86
C SER A 144 30.14 9.34 11.74
N GLY A 145 29.71 10.25 10.87
CA GLY A 145 28.76 9.96 9.80
C GLY A 145 27.91 11.15 9.37
N LEU A 146 26.85 10.86 8.63
CA LEU A 146 25.90 11.83 8.10
C LEU A 146 24.59 11.78 8.89
N SER A 147 24.11 12.95 9.32
CA SER A 147 22.74 13.11 9.79
C SER A 147 21.85 13.48 8.62
N LEU A 148 20.76 12.73 8.45
CA LEU A 148 19.88 12.78 7.29
C LEU A 148 18.47 13.13 7.75
N LYS A 149 17.78 13.97 6.98
CA LYS A 149 16.34 14.18 7.09
C LYS A 149 15.66 13.37 5.99
N VAL A 150 14.84 12.40 6.38
CA VAL A 150 14.13 11.54 5.44
C VAL A 150 13.07 12.38 4.70
N LEU A 151 13.08 12.30 3.38
CA LEU A 151 12.15 13.00 2.51
C LEU A 151 11.06 12.05 2.01
N CYS A 152 11.47 10.92 1.44
CA CYS A 152 10.56 9.89 0.96
C CYS A 152 11.17 8.49 1.01
N LEU A 153 10.29 7.49 1.05
CA LEU A 153 10.61 6.11 0.73
C LEU A 153 10.38 5.92 -0.78
N ASP A 154 11.29 5.24 -1.44
CA ASP A 154 11.18 4.84 -2.84
C ASP A 154 11.06 3.30 -2.94
N GLY A 155 10.27 2.82 -3.91
CA GLY A 155 9.92 1.40 -4.07
C GLY A 155 8.41 1.12 -4.10
N GLU A 156 8.01 -0.11 -3.78
CA GLU A 156 6.61 -0.60 -3.88
C GLU A 156 5.61 0.21 -3.03
N CYS A 157 6.09 0.90 -1.99
CA CYS A 157 5.27 1.77 -1.14
C CYS A 157 5.88 3.17 -1.08
N ALA A 158 6.06 3.82 -2.23
CA ALA A 158 6.59 5.18 -2.31
C ALA A 158 5.75 6.13 -1.44
N ARG A 159 6.37 6.77 -0.45
CA ARG A 159 5.69 7.65 0.51
C ARG A 159 6.52 8.87 0.83
N SER A 160 5.92 10.06 0.66
CA SER A 160 6.51 11.30 1.12
C SER A 160 6.26 11.49 2.62
N VAL A 161 7.32 11.78 3.37
CA VAL A 161 7.31 11.97 4.84
C VAL A 161 8.09 13.22 5.28
N SER A 162 8.25 14.17 4.36
CA SER A 162 8.99 15.41 4.61
C SER A 162 8.42 16.25 5.77
N ASP A 163 7.12 16.11 6.05
CA ASP A 163 6.38 16.78 7.12
C ASP A 163 6.58 16.12 8.50
N LEU A 164 6.90 14.83 8.53
CA LEU A 164 7.15 14.07 9.76
C LEU A 164 8.49 14.44 10.42
N ASN A 165 9.41 15.06 9.71
CA ASN A 165 10.76 15.43 10.21
C ASN A 165 11.54 14.24 10.79
N ILE A 166 11.47 13.09 10.12
CA ILE A 166 12.17 11.88 10.53
C ILE A 166 13.67 12.07 10.31
N LYS A 167 14.45 11.77 11.35
CA LYS A 167 15.91 11.85 11.34
C LYS A 167 16.49 10.45 11.21
N ALA A 168 17.48 10.31 10.34
CA ALA A 168 18.27 9.11 10.18
C ALA A 168 19.75 9.45 10.33
N PHE A 169 20.56 8.45 10.67
CA PHE A 169 22.01 8.58 10.79
C PHE A 169 22.68 7.51 9.94
N CYS A 170 23.61 7.92 9.08
CA CYS A 170 24.40 7.04 8.25
C CYS A 170 25.86 7.05 8.76
N PRO A 171 26.34 5.97 9.38
CA PRO A 171 27.71 5.89 9.87
C PRO A 171 28.74 5.96 8.73
N THR A 172 29.92 6.53 9.01
CA THR A 172 31.01 6.62 8.02
C THR A 172 31.42 5.26 7.45
N SER A 173 31.29 4.17 8.20
CA SER A 173 31.57 2.80 7.74
C SER A 173 30.71 2.35 6.56
N ASN A 174 29.54 2.96 6.38
CA ASN A 174 28.55 2.59 5.37
C ASN A 174 28.54 3.59 4.19
N LEU A 175 29.44 4.56 4.19
CA LEU A 175 29.57 5.52 3.10
C LEU A 175 30.43 4.94 1.98
N ILE A 176 29.89 4.98 0.76
CA ILE A 176 30.66 4.67 -0.44
C ILE A 176 31.39 5.95 -0.84
N SER A 177 32.73 5.89 -0.90
CA SER A 177 33.52 7.02 -1.38
C SER A 177 33.31 7.20 -2.87
N ALA A 178 32.98 8.43 -3.29
CA ALA A 178 32.93 8.78 -4.71
C ALA A 178 34.34 8.70 -5.30
N VAL A 179 34.63 7.67 -6.09
CA VAL A 179 35.86 7.62 -6.88
C VAL A 179 35.58 8.34 -8.20
N ASP A 180 35.80 9.65 -8.22
CA ASP A 180 35.92 10.36 -9.48
C ASP A 180 37.17 9.84 -10.19
N LYS A 181 36.99 8.95 -11.18
CA LYS A 181 38.04 8.65 -12.15
C LYS A 181 38.25 9.91 -13.00
N LYS A 182 39.09 10.82 -12.50
CA LYS A 182 39.72 11.85 -13.31
C LYS A 182 40.51 11.12 -14.40
N ARG A 183 40.01 11.09 -15.64
CA ARG A 183 40.81 10.74 -16.82
C ARG A 183 41.95 11.75 -16.89
N SER A 184 43.14 11.35 -16.47
CA SER A 184 44.38 12.05 -16.78
C SER A 184 44.72 11.72 -18.24
N ASP A 185 44.23 12.53 -19.18
CA ASP A 185 44.85 12.60 -20.51
C ASP A 185 46.25 13.19 -20.32
N SER A 186 47.24 12.30 -20.32
CA SER A 186 48.64 12.65 -20.54
C SER A 186 48.90 12.51 -22.04
N MET A 187 48.59 13.58 -22.79
CA MET A 187 49.13 13.72 -24.14
C MET A 187 50.56 14.23 -24.06
N LEU A 188 51.47 13.31 -24.35
CA LEU A 188 52.68 13.44 -25.17
C LEU A 188 53.19 14.88 -25.43
N GLY A 189 54.34 15.19 -24.84
CA GLY A 189 55.32 16.13 -25.39
C GLY A 189 56.52 15.34 -25.92
#